data_AF-A0A1A0TW80-F1
#
_entry.id   AF-A0A1A0TW80-F1
#
_cell.length_a   1.000
_cell.length_b   1.000
_cell.length_c   1.000
_cell.angle_alpha   90.00
_cell.angle_beta   90.00
_cell.angle_gamma   90.00
#
_symmetry.space_group_name_H-M   'P 1'
#
loop_
_entity.id
_entity.type
_entity.pdbx_description
1 polymer ?
#
loop_
_entity_poly.entity_id
_entity_poly.type
_entity_poly.pdbx_seq_one_letter_code
_entity_poly.pdbx_strand_id
1 'polypeptide(L)'
;MPVLLRPDGDVQVGWDPRRAVLVRPPGGLAAPELAALLRSMRSPTPLSELQRRAADRGLQDAEGLTHLVAQLVGAGVATECAKSRGRAPSIRIHGRGPLSELLVEALRCSGARVAHSSQPHATVSATAVDLVVLSDYLVADPRMVRDLHTQGVPHLPVRVRDGIGLVGPLVIPGTTSCLGCADLHRRDRDAAWPAISAQLRETVGVADRATLLATAALALSQVNRVIAAVRKQEAVPDPGPPQTLNATLEFDLNAGTIVARQWTRHPLCQC
;
A
#
# COMPACT_ATOMS: atom_id res chain seq x y z
N MET A 1 0.59 -13.03 -13.95
CA MET A 1 1.13 -12.41 -15.19
C MET A 1 0.93 -13.36 -16.38
N PRO A 2 0.93 -12.89 -17.65
CA PRO A 2 0.86 -13.80 -18.80
C PRO A 2 2.11 -14.69 -18.89
N VAL A 3 1.93 -15.91 -19.41
CA VAL A 3 3.02 -16.89 -19.63
C VAL A 3 3.06 -17.23 -21.12
N LEU A 4 4.15 -16.84 -21.78
CA LEU A 4 4.32 -16.84 -23.22
C LEU A 4 5.40 -17.84 -23.61
N LEU A 5 5.19 -18.55 -24.72
CA LEU A 5 6.20 -19.41 -25.33
C LEU A 5 7.01 -18.58 -26.32
N ARG A 6 8.34 -18.68 -26.24
CA ARG A 6 9.23 -18.04 -27.20
C ARG A 6 9.65 -19.03 -28.30
N PRO A 7 9.86 -18.56 -29.54
CA PRO A 7 10.38 -19.41 -30.62
C PRO A 7 11.73 -20.07 -30.29
N ASP A 8 12.50 -19.43 -29.41
CA ASP A 8 13.83 -19.82 -28.93
C ASP A 8 13.80 -21.01 -27.94
N GLY A 9 12.62 -21.51 -27.57
CA GLY A 9 12.45 -22.62 -26.63
C GLY A 9 12.34 -22.22 -25.16
N ASP A 10 12.44 -20.93 -24.85
CA ASP A 10 12.27 -20.39 -23.50
C ASP A 10 10.81 -20.05 -23.17
N VAL A 11 10.49 -19.99 -21.87
CA VAL A 11 9.20 -19.53 -21.36
C VAL A 11 9.34 -18.14 -20.77
N GLN A 12 8.55 -17.18 -21.24
CA GLN A 12 8.54 -15.82 -20.71
C GLN A 12 7.35 -15.60 -19.76
N VAL A 13 7.65 -15.10 -18.55
CA VAL A 13 6.64 -14.68 -17.58
C VAL A 13 6.59 -13.16 -17.54
N GLY A 14 5.45 -12.59 -17.94
CA GLY A 14 5.26 -11.15 -18.07
C GLY A 14 5.51 -10.57 -19.46
N TRP A 15 5.05 -9.34 -19.67
CA TRP A 15 5.17 -8.61 -20.93
C TRP A 15 5.93 -7.27 -20.80
N ASP A 16 5.93 -6.68 -19.60
CA ASP A 16 6.68 -5.45 -19.32
C ASP A 16 8.20 -5.70 -19.45
N PRO A 17 8.92 -5.01 -20.35
CA PRO A 17 10.35 -5.20 -20.53
C PRO A 17 11.19 -5.04 -19.25
N ARG A 18 10.69 -4.27 -18.27
CA ARG A 18 11.39 -4.04 -17.00
C ARG A 18 11.17 -5.15 -15.97
N ARG A 19 10.16 -6.00 -16.17
CA ARG A 19 9.72 -7.01 -15.19
C ARG A 19 9.57 -8.41 -15.77
N ALA A 20 9.64 -8.56 -17.10
CA ALA A 20 9.52 -9.86 -17.74
C ALA A 20 10.73 -10.73 -17.38
N VAL A 21 10.44 -11.99 -17.02
CA VAL A 21 11.46 -12.98 -16.67
C VAL A 21 11.47 -14.07 -17.72
N LEU A 22 12.66 -14.39 -18.20
CA LEU A 22 12.89 -15.52 -19.09
C LEU A 22 13.27 -16.75 -18.26
N VAL A 23 12.56 -17.83 -18.49
CA VAL A 23 12.74 -19.10 -17.80
C VAL A 23 13.16 -20.13 -18.83
N ARG A 24 14.36 -20.67 -18.64
CA ARG A 24 14.80 -21.85 -19.39
C ARG A 24 14.14 -23.10 -18.80
N PRO A 25 13.60 -24.00 -19.61
CA PRO A 25 13.03 -25.24 -19.11
C PRO A 25 14.07 -26.06 -18.34
N PRO A 26 13.78 -26.50 -17.10
CA PRO A 26 14.67 -27.41 -16.37
C PRO A 26 14.80 -28.75 -17.10
N GLY A 27 15.90 -29.47 -16.86
CA GLY A 27 16.18 -30.73 -17.54
C GLY A 27 15.02 -31.73 -17.45
N GLY A 28 14.63 -32.29 -18.60
CA GLY A 28 13.55 -33.26 -18.71
C GLY A 28 12.14 -32.69 -18.94
N LEU A 29 11.97 -31.36 -18.94
CA LEU A 29 10.68 -30.71 -19.17
C LEU A 29 10.69 -29.87 -20.44
N ALA A 30 9.72 -30.08 -21.34
CA ALA A 30 9.60 -29.27 -22.54
C ALA A 30 9.02 -27.88 -22.22
N ALA A 31 9.37 -26.86 -23.02
CA ALA A 31 8.85 -25.50 -22.84
C ALA A 31 7.31 -25.40 -22.75
N PRO A 32 6.53 -26.14 -23.58
CA PRO A 32 5.06 -26.15 -23.46
C PRO A 32 4.56 -26.71 -22.12
N GLU A 33 5.25 -27.70 -21.56
CA GLU A 33 4.89 -28.34 -20.29
C GLU A 33 5.18 -27.41 -19.12
N LEU A 34 6.34 -26.74 -19.13
CA LEU A 34 6.66 -25.69 -18.17
C LEU A 34 5.63 -24.55 -18.24
N ALA A 35 5.29 -24.09 -19.44
CA ALA A 35 4.28 -23.05 -19.60
C ALA A 35 2.91 -23.48 -19.04
N ALA A 36 2.52 -24.74 -19.22
CA ALA A 36 1.29 -25.29 -18.64
C ALA A 36 1.33 -25.31 -17.10
N LEU A 37 2.45 -25.72 -16.51
CA LEU A 37 2.65 -25.70 -15.06
C LEU A 37 2.56 -24.27 -14.51
N LEU A 38 3.28 -23.32 -15.09
CA LEU A 38 3.25 -21.91 -14.67
C LEU A 38 1.86 -21.28 -14.85
N ARG A 39 1.12 -21.64 -15.91
CA ARG A 39 -0.28 -21.20 -16.07
C ARG A 39 -1.21 -21.78 -15.00
N SER A 40 -0.92 -22.95 -14.47
CA SER A 40 -1.71 -23.54 -13.37
C SER A 40 -1.55 -22.78 -12.05
N MET A 41 -0.44 -22.04 -11.87
CA MET A 41 -0.21 -21.14 -10.74
C MET A 41 -1.06 -19.85 -10.78
N ARG A 42 -2.00 -19.72 -11.73
CA ARG A 42 -3.01 -18.65 -11.71
C ARG A 42 -3.92 -18.72 -10.48
N SER A 43 -4.11 -19.92 -9.92
CA SER A 43 -4.72 -20.13 -8.62
C SER A 43 -3.66 -20.58 -7.59
N PRO A 44 -3.86 -20.28 -6.29
CA PRO A 44 -2.95 -20.72 -5.24
C PRO A 44 -2.76 -22.23 -5.29
N THR A 45 -1.54 -22.67 -5.61
CA THR A 45 -1.19 -24.09 -5.77
C THR A 45 -0.03 -24.41 -4.82
N PRO A 46 -0.16 -25.41 -3.93
CA PRO A 46 0.93 -25.78 -3.04
C PRO A 46 2.11 -26.33 -3.83
N LEU A 47 3.34 -26.10 -3.35
CA LEU A 47 4.56 -26.49 -4.07
C LEU A 47 4.63 -28.01 -4.31
N SER A 48 4.15 -28.82 -3.36
CA SER A 48 4.07 -30.27 -3.50
C SER A 48 3.17 -30.72 -4.65
N GLU A 49 2.06 -30.01 -4.88
CA GLU A 49 1.16 -30.26 -6.01
C GLU A 49 1.80 -29.85 -7.34
N LEU A 50 2.56 -28.75 -7.34
CA LEU A 50 3.32 -28.32 -8.51
C LEU A 50 4.40 -29.35 -8.87
N GLN A 51 5.15 -29.84 -7.89
CA GLN A 51 6.17 -30.90 -8.06
C GLN A 51 5.56 -32.18 -8.59
N ARG A 52 4.43 -32.63 -8.03
CA ARG A 52 3.71 -33.82 -8.49
C ARG A 52 3.32 -33.68 -9.97
N ARG A 53 2.70 -32.56 -10.34
CA ARG A 53 2.32 -32.27 -11.73
C ARG A 53 3.51 -32.19 -12.68
N ALA A 54 4.66 -31.73 -12.21
CA ALA A 54 5.86 -31.66 -13.01
C ALA A 54 6.49 -33.05 -13.21
N ALA A 55 6.50 -33.88 -12.18
CA ALA A 55 6.95 -35.28 -12.25
C ALA A 55 6.08 -36.09 -13.24
N ASP A 56 4.75 -35.91 -13.21
CA ASP A 56 3.82 -36.52 -14.17
C ASP A 56 4.12 -36.14 -15.64
N ARG A 57 4.90 -35.07 -15.86
CA ARG A 57 5.32 -34.54 -17.17
C ARG A 57 6.79 -34.81 -17.49
N GLY A 58 7.46 -35.68 -16.71
CA GLY A 58 8.83 -36.11 -17.00
C GLY A 58 9.93 -35.27 -16.34
N LEU A 59 9.58 -34.29 -15.50
CA LEU A 59 10.59 -33.57 -14.71
C LEU A 59 11.26 -34.54 -13.71
N GLN A 60 12.59 -34.61 -13.75
CA GLN A 60 13.38 -35.43 -12.83
C GLN A 60 13.97 -34.64 -11.66
N ASP A 61 14.06 -33.32 -11.80
CA ASP A 61 14.67 -32.42 -10.83
C ASP A 61 13.62 -31.59 -10.06
N ALA A 62 13.09 -32.17 -8.98
CA ALA A 62 12.14 -31.48 -8.11
C ALA A 62 12.77 -30.33 -7.31
N GLU A 63 14.07 -30.39 -7.05
CA GLU A 63 14.80 -29.36 -6.32
C GLU A 63 15.04 -28.14 -7.20
N GLY A 64 15.41 -28.35 -8.47
CA GLY A 64 15.51 -27.29 -9.48
C GLY A 64 14.19 -26.57 -9.74
N LEU A 65 13.06 -27.27 -9.73
CA LEU A 65 11.74 -26.63 -9.81
C LEU A 65 11.47 -25.75 -8.58
N THR A 66 11.85 -26.21 -7.39
CA THR A 66 11.70 -25.43 -6.15
C THR A 66 12.52 -24.15 -6.21
N HIS A 67 13.78 -24.26 -6.64
CA HIS A 67 14.66 -23.12 -6.84
C HIS A 67 14.12 -22.15 -7.91
N LEU A 68 13.60 -22.68 -9.02
CA LEU A 68 12.96 -21.87 -10.06
C LEU A 68 11.77 -21.07 -9.50
N VAL A 69 10.89 -21.71 -8.72
CA VAL A 69 9.76 -21.01 -8.09
C VAL A 69 10.26 -19.92 -7.14
N ALA A 70 11.28 -20.19 -6.33
CA ALA A 70 11.89 -19.20 -5.46
C ALA A 70 12.48 -18.01 -6.26
N GLN A 71 13.12 -18.26 -7.40
CA GLN A 71 13.61 -17.20 -8.30
C GLN A 71 12.47 -16.38 -8.91
N LEU A 72 11.36 -17.01 -9.30
CA LEU A 72 10.17 -16.31 -9.81
C LEU A 72 9.51 -15.43 -8.74
N VAL A 73 9.50 -15.90 -7.49
CA VAL A 73 9.07 -15.09 -6.33
C VAL A 73 10.03 -13.94 -6.10
N GLY A 74 11.34 -14.19 -6.04
CA GLY A 74 12.37 -13.16 -5.88
C GLY A 74 12.38 -12.11 -6.98
N ALA A 75 12.05 -12.48 -8.22
CA ALA A 75 11.90 -11.56 -9.35
C ALA A 75 10.53 -10.84 -9.38
N GLY A 76 9.61 -11.17 -8.47
CA GLY A 76 8.32 -10.49 -8.31
C GLY A 76 7.31 -10.79 -9.43
N VAL A 77 7.49 -11.93 -10.11
CA VAL A 77 6.59 -12.42 -11.17
C VAL A 77 5.68 -13.56 -10.70
N ALA A 78 6.01 -14.16 -9.55
CA ALA A 78 5.14 -15.02 -8.76
C ALA A 78 5.02 -14.47 -7.33
N THR A 79 4.01 -14.93 -6.58
CA THR A 79 3.80 -14.52 -5.19
C THR A 79 3.46 -15.74 -4.38
N GLU A 80 4.07 -15.89 -3.21
CA GLU A 80 3.67 -16.94 -2.29
C GLU A 80 2.34 -16.57 -1.64
N CYS A 81 1.32 -17.40 -1.88
CA CYS A 81 0.08 -17.32 -1.14
C CYS A 81 0.24 -18.02 0.22
N ALA A 82 0.95 -17.39 1.16
CA ALA A 82 0.91 -17.84 2.53
C ALA A 82 -0.53 -17.74 3.05
N LYS A 83 -1.09 -18.82 3.60
CA LYS A 83 -2.29 -18.72 4.45
C LYS A 83 -1.94 -17.72 5.54
N SER A 84 -2.62 -16.57 5.58
CA SER A 84 -2.40 -15.55 6.60
C SER A 84 -2.67 -16.16 7.97
N ARG A 85 -1.61 -16.64 8.64
CA ARG A 85 -1.69 -17.09 10.05
C ARG A 85 -1.63 -15.91 11.02
N GLY A 86 -1.54 -14.67 10.51
CA GLY A 86 -1.52 -13.44 11.30
C GLY A 86 -2.91 -12.90 11.62
N ARG A 87 -3.00 -12.13 12.71
CA ARG A 87 -4.19 -11.34 13.07
C ARG A 87 -4.60 -10.44 11.90
N ALA A 88 -5.90 -10.38 11.61
CA ALA A 88 -6.43 -9.42 10.63
C ALA A 88 -6.10 -7.98 11.08
N PRO A 89 -5.38 -7.18 10.27
CA PRO A 89 -5.06 -5.79 10.59
C PRO A 89 -6.33 -4.99 10.85
N SER A 90 -6.31 -4.10 11.82
CA SER A 90 -7.42 -3.26 12.24
C SER A 90 -7.20 -1.85 11.72
N ILE A 91 -8.00 -1.43 10.75
CA ILE A 91 -7.90 -0.11 10.13
C ILE A 91 -9.14 0.69 10.51
N ARG A 92 -8.93 1.91 10.98
CA ARG A 92 -10.02 2.86 11.24
C ARG A 92 -9.96 3.99 10.23
N ILE A 93 -11.06 4.24 9.54
CA ILE A 93 -11.23 5.40 8.66
C ILE A 93 -11.98 6.46 9.46
N HIS A 94 -11.39 7.63 9.57
CA HIS A 94 -11.96 8.77 10.26
C HIS A 94 -12.23 9.90 9.27
N GLY A 95 -13.50 10.15 8.96
CA GLY A 95 -13.91 11.14 7.97
C GLY A 95 -15.41 11.11 7.75
N ARG A 96 -15.94 12.16 7.11
CA ARG A 96 -17.39 12.33 6.86
C ARG A 96 -17.73 12.59 5.41
N GLY A 97 -16.77 12.44 4.50
CA GLY A 97 -16.91 12.83 3.10
C GLY A 97 -16.70 11.65 2.14
N PRO A 98 -16.70 11.93 0.83
CA PRO A 98 -16.69 10.91 -0.20
C PRO A 98 -15.38 10.09 -0.23
N LEU A 99 -14.25 10.60 0.27
CA LEU A 99 -13.03 9.78 0.36
C LEU A 99 -13.18 8.71 1.43
N SER A 100 -13.79 9.03 2.59
CA SER A 100 -14.04 8.01 3.62
C SER A 100 -14.89 6.86 3.08
N GLU A 101 -15.96 7.17 2.35
CA GLU A 101 -16.87 6.18 1.76
C GLU A 101 -16.14 5.28 0.76
N LEU A 102 -15.39 5.89 -0.16
CA LEU A 102 -14.59 5.15 -1.16
C LEU A 102 -13.55 4.24 -0.51
N LEU A 103 -12.88 4.72 0.54
CA LEU A 103 -11.87 3.93 1.25
C LEU A 103 -12.50 2.78 2.05
N VAL A 104 -13.65 3.00 2.68
CA VAL A 104 -14.40 1.95 3.40
C VAL A 104 -14.78 0.84 2.42
N GLU A 105 -15.32 1.20 1.26
CA GLU A 105 -15.72 0.26 0.23
C GLU A 105 -14.51 -0.51 -0.32
N ALA A 106 -13.45 0.20 -0.69
CA ALA A 106 -12.26 -0.39 -1.29
C ALA A 106 -11.52 -1.36 -0.35
N LEU A 107 -11.57 -1.13 0.97
CA LEU A 107 -10.90 -1.98 1.96
C LEU A 107 -11.70 -3.24 2.35
N ARG A 108 -12.97 -3.40 1.95
CA ARG A 108 -13.79 -4.58 2.31
C ARG A 108 -13.14 -5.91 1.94
N CYS A 109 -12.45 -5.96 0.80
CA CYS A 109 -11.81 -7.19 0.30
C CYS A 109 -10.31 -7.29 0.64
N SER A 110 -9.76 -6.36 1.43
CA SER A 110 -8.34 -6.36 1.82
C SER A 110 -8.00 -7.40 2.90
N GLY A 111 -9.02 -7.98 3.55
CA GLY A 111 -8.90 -8.85 4.71
C GLY A 111 -8.49 -8.12 6.00
N ALA A 112 -8.57 -6.80 6.03
CA ALA A 112 -8.47 -5.99 7.24
C ALA A 112 -9.85 -5.82 7.89
N ARG A 113 -9.89 -5.72 9.22
CA ARG A 113 -11.07 -5.26 9.96
C ARG A 113 -11.15 -3.75 9.82
N VAL A 114 -12.17 -3.28 9.11
CA VAL A 114 -12.37 -1.86 8.84
C VAL A 114 -13.47 -1.32 9.76
N ALA A 115 -13.17 -0.23 10.49
CA ALA A 115 -14.16 0.55 11.21
C ALA A 115 -14.22 1.97 10.64
N HIS A 116 -15.40 2.56 10.60
CA HIS A 116 -15.60 3.95 10.17
C HIS A 116 -16.06 4.80 11.35
N SER A 117 -15.58 6.04 11.42
CA SER A 117 -15.97 7.02 12.42
C SER A 117 -15.96 8.42 11.82
N SER A 118 -16.89 9.26 12.23
CA SER A 118 -16.95 10.68 11.85
C SER A 118 -17.05 11.61 13.05
N GLN A 119 -17.14 11.05 14.26
CA GLN A 119 -17.31 11.84 15.48
C GLN A 119 -15.95 12.38 15.96
N PRO A 120 -15.85 13.68 16.31
CA PRO A 120 -14.61 14.31 16.76
C PRO A 120 -13.97 13.68 18.00
N HIS A 121 -14.77 12.97 18.81
CA HIS A 121 -14.36 12.36 20.09
C HIS A 121 -14.28 10.83 20.03
N ALA A 122 -14.21 10.24 18.83
CA ALA A 122 -14.11 8.80 18.70
C ALA A 122 -12.78 8.31 19.33
N THR A 123 -12.86 7.74 20.54
CA THR A 123 -11.70 7.24 21.27
C THR A 123 -11.00 6.13 20.46
N VAL A 124 -9.71 6.32 20.18
CA VAL A 124 -8.85 5.33 19.53
C VAL A 124 -7.90 4.76 20.58
N SER A 125 -7.92 3.45 20.77
CA SER A 125 -6.92 2.74 21.58
C SER A 125 -5.92 2.06 20.66
N ALA A 126 -4.62 2.22 20.96
CA ALA A 126 -3.53 1.62 20.20
C ALA A 126 -3.51 0.09 20.26
N THR A 127 -4.06 -0.52 21.31
CA THR A 127 -4.17 -1.99 21.40
C THR A 127 -5.18 -2.57 20.39
N ALA A 128 -6.07 -1.73 19.85
CA ALA A 128 -7.18 -2.14 19.00
C ALA A 128 -7.02 -1.77 17.52
N VAL A 129 -6.15 -0.82 17.16
CA VAL A 129 -6.05 -0.24 15.81
C VAL A 129 -4.61 -0.17 15.34
N ASP A 130 -4.33 -0.77 14.17
CA ASP A 130 -2.99 -0.80 13.56
C ASP A 130 -2.73 0.44 12.68
N LEU A 131 -3.78 1.05 12.12
CA LEU A 131 -3.68 2.27 11.32
C LEU A 131 -4.98 3.09 11.39
N VAL A 132 -4.86 4.42 11.53
CA VAL A 132 -5.97 5.36 11.36
C VAL A 132 -5.80 6.16 10.07
N VAL A 133 -6.77 6.10 9.18
CA VAL A 133 -6.81 6.94 7.97
C VAL A 133 -7.67 8.17 8.26
N LEU A 134 -7.06 9.35 8.28
CA LEU A 134 -7.74 10.64 8.50
C LEU A 134 -8.18 11.19 7.15
N SER A 135 -9.44 11.03 6.77
CA SER A 135 -9.93 11.39 5.45
C SER A 135 -10.79 12.65 5.42
N ASP A 136 -10.94 13.20 4.22
CA ASP A 136 -11.87 14.28 3.84
C ASP A 136 -11.48 15.68 4.34
N TYR A 137 -11.14 15.82 5.63
CA TYR A 137 -10.84 17.12 6.23
C TYR A 137 -9.54 17.72 5.68
N LEU A 138 -9.56 19.02 5.39
CA LEU A 138 -8.38 19.77 4.91
C LEU A 138 -7.28 19.85 5.98
N VAL A 139 -7.69 19.99 7.24
CA VAL A 139 -6.82 19.95 8.42
C VAL A 139 -7.45 18.98 9.43
N ALA A 140 -6.68 17.98 9.87
CA ALA A 140 -7.14 17.04 10.87
C ALA A 140 -7.35 17.75 12.23
N ASP A 141 -8.32 17.29 13.02
CA ASP A 141 -8.56 17.83 14.36
C ASP A 141 -7.29 17.68 15.22
N PRO A 142 -6.71 18.80 15.73
CA PRO A 142 -5.52 18.75 16.58
C PRO A 142 -5.67 17.86 17.82
N ARG A 143 -6.89 17.72 18.37
CA ARG A 143 -7.16 16.84 19.51
C ARG A 143 -6.96 15.38 19.10
N MET A 144 -7.60 14.97 18.01
CA MET A 144 -7.45 13.62 17.44
C MET A 144 -5.97 13.32 17.13
N VAL A 145 -5.26 14.23 16.46
CA VAL A 145 -3.85 14.03 16.11
C VAL A 145 -2.97 13.88 17.37
N ARG A 146 -3.18 14.70 18.39
CA ARG A 146 -2.45 14.59 19.67
C ARG A 146 -2.75 13.27 20.37
N ASP A 147 -4.00 12.85 20.41
CA ASP A 147 -4.39 11.61 21.07
C ASP A 147 -3.77 10.40 20.33
N LEU A 148 -3.80 10.38 18.99
CA LEU A 148 -3.11 9.37 18.18
C LEU A 148 -1.60 9.36 18.43
N HIS A 149 -0.97 10.53 18.54
CA HIS A 149 0.45 10.64 18.82
C HIS A 149 0.80 10.11 20.23
N THR A 150 -0.02 10.47 21.22
CA THR A 150 0.16 10.06 22.63
C THR A 150 -0.01 8.55 22.80
N GLN A 151 -0.96 7.97 22.07
CA GLN A 151 -1.21 6.53 22.07
C GLN A 151 -0.24 5.76 21.15
N GLY A 152 0.62 6.43 20.39
CA GLY A 152 1.54 5.77 19.46
C GLY A 152 0.85 5.13 18.25
N VAL A 153 -0.34 5.59 17.87
CA VAL A 153 -1.13 5.03 16.77
C VAL A 153 -0.66 5.58 15.43
N PRO A 154 -0.23 4.71 14.49
CA PRO A 154 0.10 5.13 13.14
C PRO A 154 -1.11 5.74 12.44
N HIS A 155 -0.90 6.84 11.72
CA HIS A 155 -1.99 7.51 11.02
C HIS A 155 -1.58 8.10 9.68
N LEU A 156 -2.53 8.10 8.73
CA LEU A 156 -2.34 8.53 7.36
C LEU A 156 -3.44 9.52 6.96
N PRO A 157 -3.14 10.79 6.71
CA PRO A 157 -4.13 11.72 6.19
C PRO A 157 -4.33 11.51 4.67
N VAL A 158 -5.59 11.56 4.24
CA VAL A 158 -6.01 11.40 2.84
C VAL A 158 -7.07 12.45 2.52
N ARG A 159 -6.72 13.45 1.73
CA ARG A 159 -7.60 14.61 1.48
C ARG A 159 -7.42 15.11 0.07
N VAL A 160 -8.33 15.97 -0.39
CA VAL A 160 -8.14 16.74 -1.62
C VAL A 160 -8.08 18.22 -1.27
N ARG A 161 -7.15 18.95 -1.88
CA ARG A 161 -6.99 20.39 -1.73
C ARG A 161 -6.99 21.00 -3.12
N ASP A 162 -7.94 21.89 -3.41
CA ASP A 162 -8.01 22.64 -4.67
C ASP A 162 -7.94 21.75 -5.92
N GLY A 163 -8.62 20.60 -5.89
CA GLY A 163 -8.60 19.62 -6.98
C GLY A 163 -7.36 18.70 -7.02
N ILE A 164 -6.43 18.85 -6.08
CA ILE A 164 -5.22 18.00 -5.99
C ILE A 164 -5.40 16.96 -4.88
N GLY A 165 -5.26 15.68 -5.22
CA GLY A 165 -5.25 14.58 -4.27
C GLY A 165 -4.00 14.58 -3.39
N LEU A 166 -4.16 14.39 -2.07
CA LEU A 166 -3.07 14.37 -1.10
C LEU A 166 -3.15 13.10 -0.26
N VAL A 167 -2.08 12.31 -0.27
CA VAL A 167 -1.94 11.11 0.56
C VAL A 167 -0.66 11.24 1.38
N GLY A 168 -0.78 11.34 2.71
CA GLY A 168 0.37 11.44 3.61
C GLY A 168 0.64 12.82 4.22
N PRO A 169 1.61 12.90 5.14
CA PRO A 169 2.59 11.85 5.46
C PRO A 169 2.00 10.70 6.29
N LEU A 170 2.47 9.48 6.05
CA LEU A 170 2.25 8.35 6.95
C LEU A 170 3.06 8.61 8.22
N VAL A 171 2.36 8.86 9.32
CA VAL A 171 2.95 9.16 10.61
C VAL A 171 3.01 7.89 11.44
N ILE A 172 4.22 7.52 11.85
CA ILE A 172 4.49 6.55 12.92
C ILE A 172 5.08 7.38 14.07
N PRO A 173 4.31 7.65 15.14
CA PRO A 173 4.77 8.48 16.25
C PRO A 173 6.11 8.02 16.82
N GLY A 174 7.03 8.96 17.07
CA GLY A 174 8.38 8.68 17.54
C GLY A 174 9.36 8.20 16.45
N THR A 175 8.90 7.85 15.25
CA THR A 175 9.73 7.34 14.15
C THR A 175 9.80 8.32 12.97
N THR A 176 8.66 8.75 12.43
CA THR A 176 8.58 9.64 11.26
C THR A 176 8.29 11.09 11.66
N SER A 177 8.40 12.03 10.71
CA SER A 177 7.85 13.39 10.85
C SER A 177 6.34 13.31 11.09
N CYS A 178 5.84 14.10 12.04
CA CYS A 178 4.40 14.18 12.35
C CYS A 178 3.69 15.28 11.55
N LEU A 179 2.37 15.38 11.67
CA LEU A 179 1.60 16.45 11.02
C LEU A 179 1.98 17.84 11.57
N GLY A 180 2.36 17.94 12.85
CA GLY A 180 2.87 19.17 13.44
C GLY A 180 4.20 19.63 12.84
N CYS A 181 5.10 18.71 12.44
CA CYS A 181 6.30 19.06 11.68
C CYS A 181 5.92 19.71 10.34
N ALA A 182 4.95 19.12 9.64
CA ALA A 182 4.49 19.67 8.37
C ALA A 182 3.86 21.07 8.53
N ASP A 183 3.08 21.29 9.59
CA ASP A 183 2.50 22.60 9.87
C ASP A 183 3.54 23.64 10.30
N LEU A 184 4.58 23.26 11.04
CA LEU A 184 5.70 24.16 11.37
C LEU A 184 6.48 24.55 10.11
N HIS A 185 6.78 23.61 9.23
CA HIS A 185 7.41 23.87 7.92
C HIS A 185 6.54 24.76 7.02
N ARG A 186 5.21 24.69 7.13
CA ARG A 186 4.30 25.61 6.43
C ARG A 186 4.31 26.99 7.07
N ARG A 187 4.32 27.08 8.40
CA ARG A 187 4.45 28.34 9.14
C ARG A 187 5.75 29.07 8.81
N ASP A 188 6.85 28.35 8.65
CA ASP A 188 8.14 28.95 8.28
C ASP A 188 8.11 29.54 6.86
N ARG A 189 7.23 29.05 5.98
CA ARG A 189 6.99 29.62 4.63
C ARG A 189 5.94 30.73 4.64
N ASP A 190 4.93 30.60 5.49
CA ASP A 190 3.82 31.53 5.64
C ASP A 190 3.48 31.69 7.13
N ALA A 191 3.86 32.81 7.71
CA ALA A 191 3.62 33.10 9.12
C ALA A 191 2.13 33.10 9.50
N ALA A 192 1.22 33.33 8.54
CA ALA A 192 -0.22 33.29 8.77
C ALA A 192 -0.80 31.86 8.79
N TRP A 193 -0.02 30.83 8.45
CA TRP A 193 -0.46 29.44 8.38
C TRP A 193 -1.24 28.95 9.62
N PRO A 194 -0.86 29.27 10.88
CA PRO A 194 -1.63 28.84 12.04
C PRO A 194 -3.07 29.39 12.05
N ALA A 195 -3.26 30.63 11.61
CA ALA A 195 -4.59 31.25 11.52
C ALA A 195 -5.41 30.64 10.37
N ILE A 196 -4.77 30.35 9.24
CA ILE A 196 -5.41 29.71 8.08
C ILE A 196 -5.82 28.27 8.42
N SER A 197 -4.91 27.48 8.98
CA SER A 197 -5.18 26.08 9.34
C SER A 197 -6.28 25.93 10.38
N ALA A 198 -6.42 26.90 11.30
CA ALA A 198 -7.53 26.93 12.25
C ALA A 198 -8.90 27.07 11.58
N GLN A 199 -8.99 27.86 10.51
CA GLN A 199 -10.22 28.05 9.74
C GLN A 199 -10.62 26.80 8.94
N LEU A 200 -9.64 25.94 8.58
CA LEU A 200 -9.85 24.79 7.71
C LEU A 200 -10.18 23.48 8.46
N ARG A 201 -10.25 23.48 9.80
CA ARG A 201 -10.40 22.25 10.62
C ARG A 201 -11.67 21.46 10.34
N GLU A 202 -12.77 22.14 10.03
CA GLU A 202 -14.06 21.50 9.76
C GLU A 202 -14.39 21.42 8.27
N THR A 203 -13.50 21.97 7.43
CA THR A 203 -13.67 22.03 5.99
C THR A 203 -13.29 20.70 5.36
N VAL A 204 -14.21 20.13 4.60
CA VAL A 204 -13.97 18.95 3.77
C VAL A 204 -13.49 19.39 2.39
N GLY A 205 -12.45 18.73 1.89
CA GLY A 205 -11.96 18.95 0.54
C GLY A 205 -12.97 18.52 -0.52
N VAL A 206 -13.14 19.34 -1.55
CA VAL A 206 -14.05 19.06 -2.68
C VAL A 206 -13.22 18.91 -3.96
N ALA A 207 -13.60 17.91 -4.76
CA ALA A 207 -12.97 17.62 -6.05
C ALA A 207 -13.97 16.94 -6.98
N ASP A 208 -13.64 16.86 -8.26
CA ASP A 208 -14.36 16.01 -9.20
C ASP A 208 -14.21 14.51 -8.84
N ARG A 209 -15.10 13.69 -9.38
CA ARG A 209 -15.15 12.26 -9.06
C ARG A 209 -13.89 11.51 -9.49
N ALA A 210 -13.23 11.89 -10.58
CA ALA A 210 -12.01 11.23 -11.03
C ALA A 210 -10.87 11.48 -10.03
N THR A 211 -10.75 12.71 -9.53
CA THR A 211 -9.77 13.07 -8.48
C THR A 211 -10.00 12.30 -7.20
N LEU A 212 -11.24 12.18 -6.75
CA LEU A 212 -11.56 11.39 -5.55
C LEU A 212 -11.19 9.92 -5.71
N LEU A 213 -11.58 9.29 -6.83
CA LEU A 213 -11.28 7.89 -7.11
C LEU A 213 -9.77 7.63 -7.21
N ALA A 214 -9.03 8.48 -7.90
CA ALA A 214 -7.59 8.33 -8.04
C ALA A 214 -6.86 8.55 -6.70
N THR A 215 -7.30 9.53 -5.90
CA THR A 215 -6.77 9.75 -4.55
C THR A 215 -7.03 8.55 -3.65
N ALA A 216 -8.24 7.98 -3.70
CA ALA A 216 -8.59 6.77 -2.96
C ALA A 216 -7.76 5.55 -3.41
N ALA A 217 -7.54 5.38 -4.72
CA ALA A 217 -6.69 4.32 -5.26
C ALA A 217 -5.22 4.46 -4.81
N LEU A 218 -4.69 5.69 -4.82
CA LEU A 218 -3.34 5.97 -4.33
C LEU A 218 -3.22 5.69 -2.83
N ALA A 219 -4.20 6.13 -2.03
CA ALA A 219 -4.25 5.84 -0.61
C ALA A 219 -4.35 4.35 -0.31
N LEU A 220 -5.20 3.61 -1.04
CA LEU A 220 -5.33 2.16 -0.92
C LEU A 220 -4.00 1.44 -1.19
N SER A 221 -3.25 1.88 -2.21
CA SER A 221 -1.91 1.35 -2.49
C SER A 221 -0.97 1.50 -1.29
N GLN A 222 -0.99 2.65 -0.60
CA GLN A 222 -0.16 2.86 0.60
C GLN A 222 -0.66 2.06 1.80
N VAL A 223 -1.98 1.99 2.02
CA VAL A 223 -2.59 1.21 3.10
C VAL A 223 -2.31 -0.28 2.93
N ASN A 224 -2.37 -0.81 1.71
CA ASN A 224 -2.05 -2.21 1.42
C ASN A 224 -0.60 -2.57 1.77
N ARG A 225 0.34 -1.64 1.60
CA ARG A 225 1.73 -1.82 2.06
C ARG A 225 1.82 -1.94 3.58
N VAL A 226 1.05 -1.12 4.31
CA VAL A 226 0.96 -1.23 5.78
C VAL A 226 0.33 -2.55 6.20
N ILE A 227 -0.76 -2.98 5.54
CA ILE A 227 -1.40 -4.29 5.78
C ILE A 227 -0.40 -5.43 5.59
N ALA A 228 0.35 -5.42 4.49
CA ALA A 228 1.35 -6.44 4.19
C ALA A 228 2.45 -6.49 5.26
N ALA A 229 2.94 -5.32 5.70
CA ALA A 229 3.94 -5.21 6.76
C ALA A 229 3.42 -5.75 8.11
N VAL A 230 2.19 -5.40 8.52
CA VAL A 230 1.57 -5.90 9.76
C VAL A 230 1.38 -7.41 9.72
N ARG A 231 1.04 -7.97 8.55
CA ARG A 231 0.88 -9.42 8.36
C ARG A 231 2.21 -10.19 8.35
N LYS A 232 3.36 -9.52 8.41
CA LYS A 232 4.70 -10.12 8.22
C LYS A 232 4.79 -10.94 6.93
N GLN A 233 4.17 -10.46 5.86
CA GLN A 233 4.29 -11.11 4.56
C GLN A 233 5.67 -10.78 3.97
N GLU A 234 6.69 -11.55 4.34
CA GLU A 234 8.07 -11.46 3.83
C GLU A 234 8.21 -11.90 2.35
N ALA A 235 7.14 -12.43 1.74
CA ALA A 235 7.21 -13.15 0.47
C ALA A 235 6.89 -12.33 -0.80
N VAL A 236 6.90 -11.00 -0.72
CA VAL A 236 6.93 -10.14 -1.91
C VAL A 236 8.33 -9.52 -1.95
N PRO A 237 9.05 -9.53 -3.09
CA PRO A 237 10.29 -8.78 -3.20
C PRO A 237 10.00 -7.34 -2.81
N ASP A 238 10.73 -6.88 -1.79
CA ASP A 238 10.45 -5.69 -0.99
C ASP A 238 9.76 -4.59 -1.82
N PRO A 239 8.45 -4.34 -1.65
CA PRO A 239 7.77 -3.25 -2.35
C PRO A 239 8.32 -1.87 -1.95
N GLY A 240 9.33 -1.83 -1.08
CA GLY A 240 9.87 -0.66 -0.46
C GLY A 240 8.91 -0.17 0.62
N PRO A 241 9.43 0.52 1.64
CA PRO A 241 8.58 1.12 2.66
C PRO A 241 7.58 2.09 1.99
N PRO A 242 6.38 2.31 2.56
CA PRO A 242 5.38 3.22 1.97
C PRO A 242 6.02 4.55 1.59
N GLN A 243 5.80 5.01 0.35
CA GLN A 243 6.39 6.26 -0.15
C GLN A 243 5.88 7.48 0.62
N THR A 244 4.83 7.31 1.41
CA THR A 244 4.27 8.34 2.30
C THR A 244 5.01 8.47 3.63
N LEU A 245 5.97 7.60 3.95
CA LEU A 245 6.82 7.80 5.12
C LEU A 245 7.64 9.06 4.94
N ASN A 246 7.47 10.01 5.86
CA ASN A 246 8.08 11.34 5.77
C ASN A 246 7.75 12.08 4.45
N ALA A 247 6.64 11.76 3.77
CA ALA A 247 6.27 12.44 2.53
C ALA A 247 4.76 12.46 2.27
N THR A 248 4.27 13.54 1.67
CA THR A 248 2.93 13.62 1.09
C THR A 248 3.03 13.38 -0.40
N LEU A 249 2.28 12.40 -0.92
CA LEU A 249 2.07 12.23 -2.35
C LEU A 249 0.98 13.21 -2.79
N GLU A 250 1.33 14.11 -3.70
CA GLU A 250 0.43 15.06 -4.35
C GLU A 250 0.10 14.51 -5.75
N PHE A 251 -1.19 14.29 -6.01
CA PHE A 251 -1.70 13.74 -7.25
C PHE A 251 -2.53 14.79 -7.97
N ASP A 252 -2.05 15.23 -9.13
CA ASP A 252 -2.74 16.16 -10.00
C ASP A 252 -3.18 15.42 -11.27
N LEU A 253 -4.48 15.21 -11.41
CA LEU A 253 -5.07 14.57 -12.59
C LEU A 253 -4.96 15.40 -13.84
N ASN A 254 -5.09 16.72 -13.72
CA ASN A 254 -5.08 17.61 -14.87
C ASN A 254 -3.67 17.66 -15.48
N ALA A 255 -2.64 17.68 -14.63
CA ALA A 255 -1.25 17.58 -15.06
C ALA A 255 -0.80 16.13 -15.34
N GLY A 256 -1.54 15.13 -14.86
CA GLY A 256 -1.17 13.72 -14.96
C GLY A 256 0.09 13.38 -14.15
N THR A 257 0.33 14.08 -13.03
CA THR A 257 1.58 13.95 -12.25
C THR A 257 1.35 13.43 -10.83
N ILE A 258 2.35 12.71 -10.33
CA ILE A 258 2.45 12.32 -8.91
C ILE A 258 3.76 12.86 -8.38
N VAL A 259 3.69 13.74 -7.39
CA VAL A 259 4.86 14.38 -6.77
C VAL A 259 4.94 13.98 -5.31
N ALA A 260 6.10 13.50 -4.87
CA ALA A 260 6.36 13.22 -3.46
C ALA A 260 6.98 14.44 -2.78
N ARG A 261 6.22 15.12 -1.90
CA ARG A 261 6.72 16.21 -1.07
C ARG A 261 7.25 15.65 0.25
N GLN A 262 8.56 15.71 0.44
CA GLN A 262 9.19 15.24 1.67
C GLN A 262 9.02 16.21 2.85
N TRP A 263 8.94 15.65 4.05
CA TRP A 263 8.82 16.33 5.32
C TRP A 263 9.91 15.82 6.27
N THR A 264 10.78 16.71 6.72
CA THR A 264 11.75 16.40 7.77
C THR A 264 11.17 16.71 9.14
N ARG A 265 11.70 16.08 10.20
CA ARG A 265 11.40 16.51 11.56
C ARG A 265 11.78 17.98 11.71
N HIS A 266 10.86 18.78 12.21
CA HIS A 266 11.07 20.19 12.40
C HIS A 266 11.80 20.45 13.73
N PRO A 267 12.82 21.32 13.81
CA PRO A 267 13.60 21.55 15.02
C PRO A 267 12.78 22.01 16.24
N LEU A 268 11.69 22.73 16.01
CA LEU A 268 10.74 23.19 17.04
C LEU A 268 9.64 22.17 17.39
N CYS A 269 9.64 20.98 16.77
CA CYS A 269 8.68 19.93 17.08
C CYS A 269 9.24 19.00 18.15
N GLN A 270 8.38 18.52 19.05
CA GLN A 270 8.76 17.64 20.17
C GLN A 270 8.59 16.14 19.86
N CYS A 271 8.39 15.76 18.59
CA CYS A 271 8.12 14.38 18.18
C CYS A 271 9.37 13.52 17.94
#